data_AF-A0A6N3CQK0-F1
#
_entry.id   AF-A0A6N3CQK0-F1
#
_cell.length_a   1.000
_cell.length_b   1.000
_cell.length_c   1.000
_cell.angle_alpha   90.00
_cell.angle_beta   90.00
_cell.angle_gamma   90.00
#
_symmetry.space_group_name_H-M   'P 1'
#
loop_
_entity.id
_entity.type
_entity.pdbx_description
1 polymer ?
#
loop_
_entity_poly.entity_id
_entity_poly.type
_entity_poly.pdbx_seq_one_letter_code
_entity_poly.pdbx_strand_id
1 'polypeptide(L)'
;MLNLIAFAPTKPWTEVAAVALCAATMIWCGRASAALRWLAAYAAVFGASMAVAAFPNEVTASFAAMIVVFRRVFCVGMFASNMIATTRVGEMASALQRAHVPRGGVVALCVALRFFPTMGKEFSSVAEAMKVRGMALSPATVLRHPALTAENLMVPVMSRLAIVADELSNAAIVRGIDSAAARTSYYELRFGPADALFAALFGAVVACVALIKLGVIA
;
A
#
# COMPACT_ATOMS: atom_id res chain seq x y z
N MET A 1 15.89 15.85 -28.32
CA MET A 1 16.83 16.21 -27.21
C MET A 1 16.19 16.98 -26.05
N LEU A 2 15.17 17.85 -26.27
CA LEU A 2 14.52 18.60 -25.17
C LEU A 2 13.85 17.73 -24.09
N ASN A 3 13.17 16.63 -24.45
CA ASN A 3 12.47 15.78 -23.48
C ASN A 3 13.41 15.02 -22.52
N LEU A 4 14.64 14.71 -22.95
CA LEU A 4 15.60 13.97 -22.12
C LEU A 4 16.20 14.84 -21.02
N ILE A 5 16.41 16.13 -21.32
CA ILE A 5 16.99 17.12 -20.40
C ILE A 5 15.91 17.62 -19.42
N ALA A 6 14.65 17.76 -19.86
CA ALA A 6 13.54 18.22 -19.02
C ALA A 6 13.14 17.21 -17.91
N PHE A 7 13.33 15.91 -18.12
CA PHE A 7 13.03 14.88 -17.12
C PHE A 7 14.23 14.44 -16.26
N ALA A 8 15.45 14.83 -16.64
CA ALA A 8 16.70 14.34 -16.05
C ALA A 8 17.65 15.39 -15.41
N PRO A 9 17.19 16.43 -14.67
CA PRO A 9 18.13 17.26 -13.90
C PRO A 9 18.35 16.75 -12.47
N THR A 10 17.76 15.62 -12.05
CA THR A 10 18.09 15.03 -10.74
C THR A 10 19.26 14.07 -10.88
N LYS A 11 20.40 14.43 -10.28
CA LYS A 11 21.60 13.58 -10.18
C LYS A 11 21.19 12.17 -9.73
N PRO A 12 21.63 11.08 -10.40
CA PRO A 12 21.21 9.71 -10.09
C PRO A 12 21.48 9.31 -8.63
N TRP A 13 22.44 9.98 -8.00
CA TRP A 13 22.79 9.88 -6.58
C TRP A 13 21.59 10.05 -5.63
N THR A 14 20.64 10.95 -5.91
CA THR A 14 19.49 11.17 -5.01
C THR A 14 18.53 9.98 -5.00
N GLU A 15 18.37 9.32 -6.15
CA GLU A 15 17.50 8.15 -6.26
C GLU A 15 18.15 6.91 -5.62
N VAL A 16 19.45 6.73 -5.82
CA VAL A 16 20.21 5.66 -5.15
C VAL A 16 20.19 5.85 -3.63
N ALA A 17 20.35 7.08 -3.14
CA ALA A 17 20.26 7.39 -1.72
C ALA A 17 18.86 7.07 -1.14
N ALA A 18 17.79 7.42 -1.85
CA ALA A 18 16.42 7.10 -1.43
C ALA A 18 16.16 5.58 -1.36
N VAL A 19 16.63 4.84 -2.38
CA VAL A 19 16.50 3.36 -2.40
C VAL A 19 17.33 2.72 -1.30
N ALA A 20 18.54 3.21 -1.05
CA ALA A 20 19.39 2.73 0.04
C ALA A 20 18.74 2.97 1.41
N LEU A 21 18.13 4.14 1.62
CA LEU A 21 17.39 4.45 2.85
C LEU A 21 16.16 3.55 3.03
N CYS A 22 15.40 3.29 1.96
CA CYS A 22 14.29 2.33 1.97
C CYS A 22 14.74 0.89 2.22
N ALA A 23 15.92 0.50 1.74
CA ALA A 23 16.48 -0.81 2.02
C ALA A 23 16.96 -0.92 3.48
N ALA A 24 17.56 0.15 4.02
CA ALA A 24 17.99 0.22 5.42
C ALA A 24 16.81 0.08 6.38
N THR A 25 15.67 0.75 6.09
CA THR A 25 14.44 0.57 6.90
C THR A 25 13.90 -0.85 6.80
N MET A 26 13.89 -1.48 5.62
CA MET A 26 13.46 -2.88 5.50
C MET A 26 14.35 -3.86 6.29
N ILE A 27 15.66 -3.63 6.31
CA ILE A 27 16.61 -4.44 7.10
C ILE A 27 16.35 -4.23 8.59
N TRP A 28 16.14 -2.97 9.02
CA TRP A 28 15.78 -2.65 10.40
C TRP A 28 14.46 -3.30 10.84
N CYS A 29 13.48 -3.38 9.94
CA CYS A 29 12.22 -4.08 10.17
C CYS A 29 12.35 -5.63 10.14
N GLY A 30 13.57 -6.19 10.08
CA GLY A 30 13.81 -7.64 10.10
C GLY A 30 13.52 -8.35 8.77
N ARG A 31 13.33 -7.60 7.67
CA ARG A 31 12.94 -8.13 6.34
C ARG A 31 14.10 -8.12 5.34
N ALA A 32 15.28 -8.55 5.78
CA ALA A 32 16.51 -8.51 4.96
C ALA A 32 16.41 -9.30 3.64
N SER A 33 15.72 -10.44 3.63
CA SER A 33 15.52 -11.25 2.41
C SER A 33 14.62 -10.56 1.39
N ALA A 34 13.63 -9.78 1.82
CA ALA A 34 12.81 -8.97 0.94
C ALA A 34 13.60 -7.74 0.43
N ALA A 35 14.38 -7.10 1.31
CA ALA A 35 15.26 -6.00 0.93
C ALA A 35 16.26 -6.42 -0.15
N LEU A 36 16.87 -7.60 -0.03
CA LEU A 36 17.82 -8.12 -1.02
C LEU A 36 17.16 -8.37 -2.38
N ARG A 37 15.94 -8.95 -2.41
CA ARG A 37 15.19 -9.15 -3.67
C ARG A 37 14.87 -7.82 -4.35
N TRP A 38 14.43 -6.82 -3.57
CA TRP A 38 14.16 -5.48 -4.09
C TRP A 38 15.43 -4.77 -4.58
N LEU A 39 16.55 -4.87 -3.84
CA LEU A 39 17.84 -4.32 -4.26
C LEU A 39 18.38 -5.00 -5.54
N ALA A 40 18.27 -6.32 -5.64
CA ALA A 40 18.69 -7.06 -6.82
C ALA A 40 17.87 -6.64 -8.06
N ALA A 41 16.55 -6.51 -7.91
CA ALA A 41 15.68 -6.03 -8.98
C ALA A 41 15.97 -4.56 -9.35
N TYR A 42 16.27 -3.69 -8.36
CA TYR A 42 16.71 -2.32 -8.64
C TYR A 42 18.05 -2.28 -9.40
N ALA A 43 19.02 -3.10 -9.01
CA ALA A 43 20.32 -3.19 -9.67
C ALA A 43 20.17 -3.66 -11.14
N ALA A 44 19.28 -4.61 -11.41
CA ALA A 44 18.96 -5.04 -12.77
C ALA A 44 18.36 -3.90 -13.62
N VAL A 45 17.41 -3.14 -13.06
CA VAL A 45 16.81 -1.97 -13.74
C VAL A 45 17.85 -0.86 -13.97
N PHE A 46 18.73 -0.63 -13.00
CA PHE A 46 19.82 0.34 -13.12
C PHE A 46 20.83 -0.08 -14.20
N GLY A 47 21.23 -1.36 -14.24
CA GLY A 47 22.09 -1.90 -15.28
C GLY A 47 21.47 -1.79 -16.68
N ALA A 48 20.17 -2.10 -16.80
CA ALA A 48 19.43 -1.90 -18.05
C ALA A 48 19.43 -0.43 -18.49
N SER A 49 19.29 0.51 -17.55
CA SER A 49 19.35 1.95 -17.86
C SER A 49 20.73 2.39 -18.38
N MET A 50 21.82 1.81 -17.86
CA MET A 50 23.19 2.10 -18.33
C MET A 50 23.47 1.47 -19.71
N ALA A 51 22.97 0.26 -19.97
CA ALA A 51 23.13 -0.41 -21.26
C ALA A 51 22.42 0.37 -22.39
N VAL A 52 21.23 0.91 -22.11
CA VAL A 52 20.46 1.77 -23.02
C VAL A 52 21.18 3.11 -23.27
N ALA A 53 21.90 3.64 -22.27
CA ALA A 53 22.70 4.86 -22.43
C ALA A 53 23.97 4.67 -23.28
N ALA A 54 24.50 3.44 -23.39
CA ALA A 54 25.70 3.15 -24.16
C ALA A 54 25.48 3.13 -25.70
N PHE A 55 24.22 2.99 -26.16
CA PHE A 55 23.86 2.99 -27.57
C PHE A 55 22.86 4.13 -27.90
N PRO A 56 23.35 5.38 -28.06
CA PRO A 56 22.48 6.53 -28.29
C PRO A 56 21.88 6.51 -29.70
N ASN A 57 20.65 5.98 -29.82
CA ASN A 57 19.77 6.13 -30.98
C ASN A 57 18.48 6.87 -30.59
N GLU A 58 17.77 7.49 -31.55
CA GLU A 58 16.53 8.22 -31.29
C GLU A 58 15.42 7.34 -30.69
N VAL A 59 15.34 6.08 -31.10
CA VAL A 59 14.42 5.08 -30.52
C VAL A 59 14.81 4.77 -29.07
N THR A 60 16.10 4.65 -28.78
CA THR A 60 16.65 4.34 -27.45
C THR A 60 16.34 5.45 -26.43
N ALA A 61 16.20 6.71 -26.87
CA ALA A 61 15.85 7.85 -26.02
C ALA A 61 14.46 7.73 -25.39
N SER A 62 13.46 7.26 -26.15
CA SER A 62 12.10 7.04 -25.65
C SER A 62 12.05 5.88 -24.66
N PHE A 63 12.78 4.80 -24.92
CA PHE A 63 12.92 3.68 -23.99
C PHE A 63 13.66 4.08 -22.70
N ALA A 64 14.69 4.92 -22.80
CA ALA A 64 15.40 5.44 -21.63
C ALA A 64 14.48 6.23 -20.70
N ALA A 65 13.62 7.10 -21.24
CA ALA A 65 12.65 7.86 -20.45
C ALA A 65 11.67 6.95 -19.69
N MET A 66 11.17 5.90 -20.34
CA MET A 66 10.29 4.91 -19.71
C MET A 66 10.99 4.16 -18.56
N ILE A 67 12.25 3.76 -18.76
CA ILE A 67 13.06 3.10 -17.72
C ILE A 67 13.31 4.03 -16.51
N VAL A 68 13.56 5.32 -16.75
CA VAL A 68 13.73 6.31 -15.67
C VAL A 68 12.45 6.47 -14.84
N VAL A 69 11.28 6.53 -15.48
CA VAL A 69 9.99 6.57 -14.77
C VAL A 69 9.79 5.29 -13.95
N PHE A 70 10.09 4.13 -14.54
CA PHE A 70 9.96 2.84 -13.86
C PHE A 70 10.86 2.75 -12.62
N ARG A 71 12.09 3.29 -12.71
CA ARG A 71 13.04 3.39 -11.59
C ARG A 71 12.51 4.24 -10.43
N ARG A 72 11.75 5.32 -10.71
CA ARG A 72 11.10 6.15 -9.68
C ARG A 72 9.95 5.44 -8.99
N VAL A 73 9.11 4.74 -9.77
CA VAL A 73 8.00 3.94 -9.23
C VAL A 73 8.52 2.82 -8.31
N PHE A 74 9.71 2.29 -8.62
CA PHE A 74 10.34 1.24 -7.84
C PHE A 74 10.58 1.62 -6.37
N CYS A 75 11.02 2.86 -6.10
CA CYS A 75 11.22 3.35 -4.72
C CYS A 75 9.91 3.43 -3.94
N VAL A 76 8.82 3.87 -4.58
CA VAL A 76 7.48 3.91 -3.98
C VAL A 76 6.98 2.49 -3.71
N GLY A 77 7.19 1.56 -4.65
CA GLY A 77 6.84 0.16 -4.49
C GLY A 77 7.57 -0.52 -3.33
N MET A 78 8.87 -0.25 -3.18
CA MET A 78 9.67 -0.71 -2.04
C MET A 78 9.10 -0.22 -0.72
N PHE A 79 8.87 1.09 -0.58
CA PHE A 79 8.30 1.67 0.64
C PHE A 79 6.90 1.11 0.95
N ALA A 80 6.02 1.04 -0.05
CA ALA A 80 4.68 0.50 0.10
C ALA A 80 4.71 -0.98 0.54
N SER A 81 5.60 -1.79 -0.03
CA SER A 81 5.75 -3.20 0.33
C SER A 81 6.21 -3.38 1.79
N ASN A 82 7.04 -2.46 2.30
CA ASN A 82 7.45 -2.46 3.69
C ASN A 82 6.28 -2.07 4.60
N MET A 83 5.55 -1.01 4.25
CA MET A 83 4.39 -0.52 5.00
C MET A 83 3.32 -1.60 5.14
N ILE A 84 2.91 -2.23 4.02
CA ILE A 84 1.88 -3.28 4.02
C ILE A 84 2.27 -4.47 4.90
N ALA A 85 3.56 -4.82 4.91
CA ALA A 85 4.01 -6.02 5.61
C ALA A 85 4.34 -5.81 7.09
N THR A 86 4.64 -4.58 7.49
CA THR A 86 5.03 -4.25 8.88
C THR A 86 3.91 -3.58 9.65
N THR A 87 3.02 -2.85 8.97
CA THR A 87 1.94 -2.08 9.62
C THR A 87 0.68 -2.93 9.72
N ARG A 88 0.24 -3.22 10.94
CA ARG A 88 -1.06 -3.87 11.14
C ARG A 88 -2.18 -2.88 10.96
N VAL A 89 -3.28 -3.33 10.37
CA VAL A 89 -4.50 -2.54 10.17
C VAL A 89 -4.98 -1.88 11.48
N GLY A 90 -4.88 -2.58 12.61
CA GLY A 90 -5.24 -2.07 13.94
C GLY A 90 -4.31 -0.95 14.47
N GLU A 91 -3.01 -1.01 14.15
CA GLU A 91 -2.04 0.02 14.53
C GLU A 91 -2.28 1.30 13.72
N MET A 92 -2.53 1.16 12.41
CA MET A 92 -2.87 2.29 11.54
C MET A 92 -4.16 2.98 11.98
N ALA A 93 -5.18 2.20 12.33
CA ALA A 93 -6.41 2.67 12.95
C ALA A 93 -6.15 3.49 14.23
N SER A 94 -5.31 2.97 15.14
CA SER A 94 -4.97 3.67 16.38
C SER A 94 -4.13 4.94 16.16
N ALA A 95 -3.27 4.97 15.13
CA ALA A 95 -2.53 6.17 14.74
C ALA A 95 -3.48 7.28 14.29
N LEU A 96 -4.49 6.94 13.47
CA LEU A 96 -5.52 7.88 13.03
C LEU A 96 -6.37 8.43 14.18
N GLN A 97 -6.62 7.61 15.22
CA GLN A 97 -7.31 8.09 16.43
C GLN A 97 -6.50 9.16 17.16
N ARG A 98 -5.16 9.01 17.23
CA ARG A 98 -4.27 10.00 17.86
C ARG A 98 -4.05 11.24 17.01
N ALA A 99 -4.21 11.14 15.70
CA ALA A 99 -4.14 12.26 14.76
C ALA A 99 -5.35 13.23 14.83
N HIS A 100 -6.22 13.12 15.85
CA HIS A 100 -7.36 14.01 16.11
C HIS A 100 -8.42 14.06 14.98
N VAL A 101 -8.54 13.00 14.19
CA VAL A 101 -9.65 12.82 13.24
C VAL A 101 -10.98 12.67 14.03
N PRO A 102 -12.11 13.21 13.53
CA PRO A 102 -13.40 13.14 14.23
C PRO A 102 -13.75 11.72 14.67
N ARG A 103 -14.12 11.59 15.95
CA ARG A 103 -14.24 10.33 16.69
C ARG A 103 -15.06 9.26 15.96
N GLY A 104 -16.20 9.65 15.38
CA GLY A 104 -17.07 8.74 14.62
C GLY A 104 -16.40 8.18 13.36
N GLY A 105 -15.64 9.01 12.63
CA GLY A 105 -14.97 8.61 11.40
C GLY A 105 -13.89 7.56 11.64
N VAL A 106 -13.11 7.71 12.72
CA VAL A 106 -12.05 6.73 13.00
C VAL A 106 -12.62 5.40 13.46
N VAL A 107 -13.64 5.40 14.32
CA VAL A 107 -14.28 4.15 14.76
C VAL A 107 -14.91 3.40 13.58
N ALA A 108 -15.64 4.12 12.71
CA ALA A 108 -16.21 3.54 11.51
C ALA A 108 -15.13 2.94 10.59
N LEU A 109 -14.02 3.64 10.40
CA LEU A 109 -12.89 3.14 9.62
C LEU A 109 -12.25 1.90 10.24
N CYS A 110 -12.00 1.88 11.56
CA CYS A 110 -11.45 0.72 12.27
C CYS A 110 -12.35 -0.51 12.10
N VAL A 111 -13.67 -0.32 12.23
CA VAL A 111 -14.65 -1.38 12.08
C VAL A 111 -14.68 -1.86 10.62
N ALA A 112 -14.74 -0.94 9.64
CA ALA A 112 -14.73 -1.27 8.22
C ALA A 112 -13.48 -2.08 7.83
N LEU A 113 -12.29 -1.65 8.27
CA LEU A 113 -11.03 -2.32 7.94
C LEU A 113 -10.92 -3.72 8.58
N ARG A 114 -11.52 -3.95 9.76
CA ARG A 114 -11.59 -5.28 10.38
C ARG A 114 -12.73 -6.13 9.80
N PHE A 115 -13.80 -5.50 9.32
CA PHE A 115 -14.92 -6.16 8.68
C PHE A 115 -14.59 -6.62 7.26
N PHE A 116 -13.75 -5.89 6.52
CA PHE A 116 -13.37 -6.23 5.15
C PHE A 116 -12.81 -7.66 4.99
N PRO A 117 -11.88 -8.14 5.86
CA PRO A 117 -11.46 -9.54 5.87
C PRO A 117 -12.60 -10.53 6.15
N THR A 118 -13.54 -10.19 7.04
CA THR A 118 -14.70 -11.04 7.35
C THR A 118 -15.67 -11.09 6.18
N MET A 119 -15.90 -9.96 5.52
CA MET A 119 -16.74 -9.83 4.33
C MET A 119 -16.24 -10.74 3.19
N GLY A 120 -14.90 -10.81 3.01
CA GLY A 120 -14.29 -11.76 2.07
C GLY A 120 -14.53 -13.22 2.44
N LYS A 121 -14.49 -13.56 3.73
CA LYS A 121 -14.80 -14.92 4.20
C LYS A 121 -16.27 -15.28 3.96
N GLU A 122 -17.20 -14.39 4.26
CA GLU A 122 -18.63 -14.61 3.97
C GLU A 122 -18.86 -14.80 2.47
N PHE A 123 -18.20 -14.00 1.62
CA PHE A 123 -18.27 -14.18 0.17
C PHE A 123 -17.77 -15.56 -0.26
N SER A 124 -16.61 -16.00 0.24
CA SER A 124 -16.10 -17.34 -0.03
C SER A 124 -17.04 -18.43 0.49
N SER A 125 -17.61 -18.28 1.69
CA SER A 125 -18.56 -19.24 2.26
C SER A 125 -19.83 -19.37 1.42
N VAL A 126 -20.37 -18.26 0.92
CA VAL A 126 -21.53 -18.28 0.00
C VAL A 126 -21.15 -18.91 -1.35
N ALA A 127 -19.96 -18.59 -1.88
CA ALA A 127 -19.45 -19.21 -3.10
C ALA A 127 -19.26 -20.73 -2.97
N GLU A 128 -18.78 -21.22 -1.82
CA GLU A 128 -18.69 -22.66 -1.53
C GLU A 128 -20.07 -23.31 -1.39
N ALA A 129 -21.02 -22.64 -0.72
CA ALA A 129 -22.40 -23.14 -0.64
C ALA A 129 -23.08 -23.26 -2.03
N MET A 130 -22.79 -22.32 -2.93
CA MET A 130 -23.23 -22.37 -4.33
C MET A 130 -22.63 -23.57 -5.08
N LYS A 131 -21.35 -23.88 -4.85
CA LYS A 131 -20.70 -25.07 -5.41
C LYS A 131 -21.40 -26.37 -4.97
N VAL A 132 -21.77 -26.49 -3.70
CA VAL A 132 -22.51 -27.66 -3.18
C VAL A 132 -23.87 -27.82 -3.86
N ARG A 133 -24.53 -26.71 -4.22
CA ARG A 133 -25.81 -26.70 -4.95
C ARG A 133 -25.65 -26.98 -6.47
N GLY A 134 -24.47 -27.40 -6.92
CA GLY A 134 -24.18 -27.67 -8.34
C GLY A 134 -23.95 -26.41 -9.18
N MET A 135 -24.01 -25.23 -8.58
CA MET A 135 -23.72 -23.95 -9.25
C MET A 135 -22.26 -23.56 -9.00
N ALA A 136 -21.35 -24.38 -9.52
CA ALA A 136 -19.94 -24.06 -9.45
C ALA A 136 -19.64 -22.78 -10.26
N LEU A 137 -19.00 -21.81 -9.60
CA LEU A 137 -18.40 -20.62 -10.22
C LEU A 137 -17.21 -21.05 -11.11
N SER A 138 -17.51 -21.76 -12.19
CA SER A 138 -16.55 -22.09 -13.23
C SER A 138 -16.46 -20.91 -14.19
N PRO A 139 -15.25 -20.55 -14.69
CA PRO A 139 -15.09 -19.50 -15.70
C PRO A 139 -16.01 -19.69 -16.92
N ALA A 140 -16.30 -20.94 -17.30
CA ALA A 140 -17.19 -21.27 -18.40
C ALA A 140 -18.67 -20.92 -18.11
N THR A 141 -19.12 -21.12 -16.86
CA THR A 141 -20.50 -20.82 -16.44
C THR A 141 -20.71 -19.32 -16.28
N VAL A 142 -19.72 -18.62 -15.71
CA VAL A 142 -19.74 -17.16 -15.57
C VAL A 142 -19.77 -16.49 -16.94
N LEU A 143 -19.02 -17.00 -17.92
CA LEU A 143 -18.98 -16.43 -19.27
C LEU A 143 -20.27 -16.71 -20.07
N ARG A 144 -20.93 -17.86 -19.84
CA ARG A 144 -22.19 -18.22 -20.51
C ARG A 144 -23.40 -17.48 -19.95
N HIS A 145 -23.46 -17.26 -18.63
CA HIS A 145 -24.59 -16.61 -17.97
C HIS A 145 -24.10 -15.67 -16.84
N PRO A 146 -23.49 -14.51 -17.19
CA PRO A 146 -22.91 -13.61 -16.20
C PRO A 146 -23.98 -12.99 -15.28
N ALA A 147 -25.14 -12.62 -15.80
CA ALA A 147 -26.21 -11.99 -15.03
C ALA A 147 -26.81 -12.94 -13.98
N LEU A 148 -27.20 -14.16 -14.38
CA LEU A 148 -27.77 -15.17 -13.48
C LEU A 148 -26.77 -15.61 -12.41
N THR A 149 -25.50 -15.73 -12.77
CA THR A 149 -24.45 -16.10 -11.82
C THR A 149 -24.20 -14.99 -10.81
N ALA A 150 -24.24 -13.72 -11.25
CA ALA A 150 -24.12 -12.57 -10.36
C ALA A 150 -25.32 -12.45 -9.42
N GLU A 151 -26.55 -12.60 -9.91
CA GLU A 151 -27.76 -12.56 -9.08
C GLU A 151 -27.74 -13.65 -8.00
N ASN A 152 -27.48 -14.90 -8.40
CA ASN A 152 -27.43 -16.05 -7.49
C ASN A 152 -26.34 -15.93 -6.40
N LEU A 153 -25.27 -15.19 -6.67
CA LEU A 153 -24.20 -14.94 -5.69
C LEU A 153 -24.46 -13.69 -4.86
N MET A 154 -24.82 -12.58 -5.49
CA MET A 154 -24.94 -11.28 -4.83
C MET A 154 -26.14 -11.22 -3.89
N VAL A 155 -27.29 -11.78 -4.27
CA VAL A 155 -28.48 -11.78 -3.41
C VAL A 155 -28.22 -12.42 -2.03
N PRO A 156 -27.70 -13.67 -1.93
CA PRO A 156 -27.41 -14.27 -0.63
C PRO A 156 -26.25 -13.57 0.09
N VAL A 157 -25.22 -13.09 -0.62
CA VAL A 157 -24.13 -12.32 0.00
C VAL A 157 -24.69 -11.05 0.65
N MET A 158 -25.51 -10.28 -0.04
CA MET A 158 -26.08 -9.03 0.49
C MET A 158 -26.95 -9.30 1.72
N SER A 159 -27.78 -10.34 1.69
CA SER A 159 -28.59 -10.73 2.85
C SER A 159 -27.72 -11.12 4.05
N ARG A 160 -26.65 -11.90 3.85
CA ARG A 160 -25.71 -12.28 4.93
C ARG A 160 -24.98 -11.07 5.49
N LEU A 161 -24.48 -10.18 4.63
CA LEU A 161 -23.77 -8.98 5.06
C LEU A 161 -24.66 -8.01 5.84
N ALA A 162 -25.95 -7.90 5.46
CA ALA A 162 -26.92 -7.11 6.21
C ALA A 162 -27.10 -7.64 7.65
N ILE A 163 -27.28 -8.96 7.80
CA ILE A 163 -27.41 -9.60 9.12
C ILE A 163 -26.16 -9.36 9.98
N VAL A 164 -24.96 -9.55 9.41
CA VAL A 164 -23.72 -9.36 10.17
C VAL A 164 -23.53 -7.87 10.53
N ALA A 165 -23.95 -6.94 9.67
CA ALA A 165 -23.93 -5.51 9.99
C ALA A 165 -24.85 -5.16 11.16
N ASP A 166 -26.06 -5.72 11.20
CA ASP A 166 -27.01 -5.54 12.31
C ASP A 166 -26.48 -6.14 13.62
N GLU A 167 -25.94 -7.36 13.57
CA GLU A 167 -25.28 -8.01 14.73
C GLU A 167 -24.11 -7.16 15.26
N LEU A 168 -23.30 -6.62 14.36
CA LEU A 168 -22.16 -5.77 14.72
C LEU A 168 -22.60 -4.44 15.32
N SER A 169 -23.65 -3.82 14.78
CA SER A 169 -24.25 -2.60 15.30
C SER A 169 -24.81 -2.82 16.71
N ASN A 170 -25.61 -3.87 16.89
CA ASN A 170 -26.17 -4.23 18.19
C ASN A 170 -25.07 -4.54 19.21
N ALA A 171 -24.05 -5.33 18.83
CA ALA A 171 -22.91 -5.62 19.69
C ALA A 171 -22.09 -4.37 20.05
N ALA A 172 -21.96 -3.42 19.12
CA ALA A 172 -21.28 -2.16 19.36
C ALA A 172 -22.06 -1.28 20.37
N ILE A 173 -23.37 -1.16 20.22
CA ILE A 173 -24.24 -0.41 21.14
C ILE A 173 -24.15 -1.00 22.55
N VAL A 174 -24.29 -2.33 22.70
CA VAL A 174 -24.19 -3.02 24.00
C VAL A 174 -22.81 -2.84 24.65
N ARG A 175 -21.73 -2.77 23.85
CA ARG A 175 -20.38 -2.47 24.34
C ARG A 175 -20.13 -0.98 24.63
N GLY A 176 -21.17 -0.14 24.57
CA GLY A 176 -21.09 1.29 24.87
C GLY A 176 -20.31 2.06 23.82
N ILE A 177 -20.53 1.78 22.52
CA ILE A 177 -19.85 2.50 21.44
C ILE A 177 -20.07 4.02 21.53
N ASP A 178 -21.24 4.41 22.03
CA ASP A 178 -21.70 5.80 22.24
C ASP A 178 -21.38 6.36 23.65
N SER A 179 -20.54 5.67 24.43
CA SER A 179 -20.14 6.19 25.74
C SER A 179 -19.36 7.50 25.61
N ALA A 180 -19.71 8.50 26.44
CA ALA A 180 -19.04 9.79 26.50
C ALA A 180 -17.63 9.73 27.15
N ALA A 181 -17.28 8.58 27.73
CA ALA A 181 -15.99 8.36 28.36
C ALA A 181 -14.84 8.35 27.33
N ALA A 182 -13.65 8.79 27.76
CA ALA A 182 -12.47 8.77 26.93
C ALA A 182 -12.07 7.33 26.58
N ARG A 183 -12.00 7.03 25.27
CA ARG A 183 -11.54 5.73 24.75
C ARG A 183 -10.04 5.58 24.98
N THR A 184 -9.62 4.43 25.52
CA THR A 184 -8.22 4.02 25.54
C THR A 184 -7.91 3.16 24.31
N SER A 185 -6.69 3.28 23.77
CA SER A 185 -6.20 2.42 22.69
C SER A 185 -5.44 1.24 23.29
N TYR A 186 -5.72 0.03 22.80
CA TYR A 186 -4.94 -1.16 23.15
C TYR A 186 -3.50 -1.10 22.60
N TYR A 187 -3.31 -0.41 21.47
CA TYR A 187 -1.99 -0.22 20.87
C TYR A 187 -1.35 1.04 21.44
N GLU A 188 -0.27 0.85 22.19
CA GLU A 188 0.62 1.93 22.62
C GLU A 188 1.60 2.28 21.49
N LEU A 189 1.22 3.22 20.64
CA LEU A 189 2.16 3.80 19.68
C LEU A 189 3.11 4.74 20.43
N ARG A 190 4.40 4.42 20.48
CA ARG A 190 5.42 5.31 21.05
C ARG A 190 6.35 5.71 19.92
N PHE A 191 6.58 7.01 19.77
CA PHE A 191 7.57 7.50 18.82
C PHE A 191 8.96 7.26 19.40
N GLY A 192 9.69 6.32 18.84
CA GLY A 192 11.01 5.93 19.31
C GLY A 192 12.12 6.83 18.77
N PRO A 193 13.33 6.78 19.36
CA PRO A 193 14.49 7.48 18.82
C PRO A 193 14.88 6.97 17.41
N ALA A 194 14.60 5.70 17.11
CA ALA A 194 14.79 5.14 15.76
C ALA A 194 13.83 5.78 14.73
N ASP A 195 12.56 6.01 15.11
CA ASP A 195 11.58 6.67 14.23
C ASP A 195 12.00 8.12 13.95
N ALA A 196 12.51 8.82 14.98
CA ALA A 196 13.06 10.17 14.83
C ALA A 196 14.26 10.21 13.87
N LEU A 197 15.17 9.25 13.99
CA LEU A 197 16.35 9.15 13.13
C LEU A 197 15.95 8.90 11.67
N PHE A 198 15.08 7.93 11.40
CA PHE A 198 14.61 7.66 10.04
C PHE A 198 13.81 8.84 9.47
N ALA A 199 12.94 9.47 10.26
CA ALA A 199 12.21 10.65 9.84
C ALA A 199 13.15 11.81 9.45
N ALA A 200 14.21 12.05 10.24
CA ALA A 200 15.23 13.05 9.93
C ALA A 200 15.98 12.72 8.63
N LEU A 201 16.36 11.46 8.41
CA LEU A 201 17.05 11.02 7.19
C LEU A 201 16.17 11.18 5.95
N PHE A 202 14.89 10.77 6.01
CA PHE A 202 13.95 11.00 4.91
C PHE A 202 13.73 12.49 4.66
N GLY A 203 13.57 13.28 5.73
CA GLY A 203 13.46 14.73 5.64
C GLY A 203 14.67 15.38 4.96
N ALA A 204 15.88 14.94 5.29
CA ALA A 204 17.11 15.42 4.69
C ALA A 204 17.19 15.09 3.18
N VAL A 205 16.79 13.88 2.77
CA VAL A 205 16.74 13.50 1.35
C VAL A 205 15.72 14.37 0.60
N VAL A 206 14.53 14.59 1.17
CA VAL A 206 13.50 15.45 0.57
C VAL A 206 13.99 16.90 0.46
N ALA A 207 14.61 17.43 1.52
CA ALA A 207 15.18 18.77 1.52
C ALA A 207 16.28 18.92 0.45
N CYS A 208 17.17 17.93 0.33
CA CYS A 208 18.21 17.91 -0.70
C CYS A 208 17.60 17.94 -2.11
N VAL A 209 16.58 17.13 -2.37
CA VAL A 209 15.87 17.13 -3.66
C VAL A 209 15.17 18.47 -3.92
N ALA A 210 14.52 19.06 -2.91
CA ALA A 210 13.87 20.36 -3.02
C ALA A 210 14.87 21.48 -3.32
N LEU A 211 16.03 21.49 -2.65
CA LEU A 211 17.10 22.47 -2.86
C LEU A 211 17.74 22.36 -4.25
N ILE A 212 17.91 21.14 -4.76
CA ILE A 212 18.37 20.90 -6.15
C ILE A 212 17.32 21.42 -7.14
N LYS A 213 16.03 21.19 -6.89
CA LYS A 213 14.94 21.70 -7.77
C LYS A 213 14.78 23.22 -7.73
N LEU A 214 15.03 23.84 -6.59
CA LEU A 214 14.99 25.29 -6.41
C LEU A 214 16.24 25.99 -6.97
N GLY A 215 17.22 25.25 -7.51
CA GLY A 215 18.42 25.81 -8.12
C GLY A 215 19.40 26.42 -7.11
N VAL A 216 19.25 26.13 -5.82
CA VAL A 216 20.12 26.64 -4.75
C VAL A 216 21.44 25.87 -4.69
N ILE A 217 21.47 24.63 -5.19
CA ILE A 217 22.65 23.76 -5.22
C ILE A 217 22.83 23.23 -6.64
N ALA A 218 23.97 23.57 -7.26
CA ALA A 218 24.39 23.08 -8.58
C ALA A 218 24.81 21.61 -8.57
#